data_AF-A0A011QLN4-F1
#
_entry.id   AF-A0A011QLN4-F1
#
_cell.length_a   1.000
_cell.length_b   1.000
_cell.length_c   1.000
_cell.angle_alpha   90.00
_cell.angle_beta   90.00
_cell.angle_gamma   90.00
#
_symmetry.space_group_name_H-M   'P 1'
#
loop_
_entity.id
_entity.type
_entity.pdbx_description
1 polymer ?
#
loop_
_entity_poly.entity_id
_entity_poly.type
_entity_poly.pdbx_seq_one_letter_code
_entity_poly.pdbx_strand_id
1 'polypeptide(L)'
;MKKRMLASAICGLGLMASGAASATVIGGVDFGPFGFHIDTTTLAETFVGANGDIARGYGVVNTINGNNAYAGTDKLFFIFDNYVAKDYTPTTVNFSGGVIKIYKRADFNLLLQGSEGVGGNLDLIDDGILWATMTGHAQQGTVNTLSASGQFTGASLSFTGAGLLDIDQTPGTGLLDVQTRLNGNDIPDGVAPGFGFADVALTTSANNFVLNPFDNTTGCRTGGAVAGQWCLAGSADLRGTIIPEPGVLALLGIGLLGVVTSRRKSKAA
;
A
#
# COMPACT_ATOMS: atom_id res chain seq x y z
N MET A 1 -32.21 -26.33 -61.64
CA MET A 1 -33.25 -26.53 -60.60
C MET A 1 -32.57 -27.09 -59.35
N LYS A 2 -32.36 -26.29 -58.28
CA LYS A 2 -33.21 -26.20 -57.07
C LYS A 2 -33.33 -27.56 -56.36
N LYS A 3 -32.61 -27.84 -55.26
CA LYS A 3 -32.96 -27.61 -53.82
C LYS A 3 -32.05 -28.58 -53.03
N ARG A 4 -31.49 -28.37 -51.83
CA ARG A 4 -31.76 -27.50 -50.68
C ARG A 4 -30.49 -27.48 -49.81
N MET A 5 -29.93 -26.30 -49.55
CA MET A 5 -29.15 -26.02 -48.34
C MET A 5 -30.13 -25.76 -47.21
N LEU A 6 -30.02 -26.49 -46.11
CA LEU A 6 -30.66 -26.29 -44.80
C LEU A 6 -30.04 -27.36 -43.88
N ALA A 7 -29.55 -27.15 -42.68
CA ALA A 7 -29.38 -25.99 -41.82
C ALA A 7 -28.53 -26.46 -40.64
N SER A 8 -27.66 -25.60 -40.10
CA SER A 8 -27.39 -25.54 -38.66
C SER A 8 -26.71 -24.21 -38.34
N ALA A 9 -27.53 -23.16 -38.43
CA ALA A 9 -27.37 -21.98 -37.59
C ALA A 9 -27.70 -22.41 -36.15
N ILE A 10 -26.71 -22.82 -35.37
CA ILE A 10 -26.83 -22.99 -33.92
C ILE A 10 -25.54 -22.44 -33.28
N CYS A 11 -25.75 -21.35 -32.53
CA CYS A 11 -24.90 -20.80 -31.47
C CYS A 11 -23.63 -20.03 -31.88
N GLY A 12 -23.85 -18.92 -32.60
CA GLY A 12 -23.10 -17.67 -32.37
C GLY A 12 -23.43 -17.04 -31.01
N LEU A 13 -23.20 -17.77 -29.91
CA LEU A 13 -23.31 -17.33 -28.52
C LEU A 13 -22.18 -18.00 -27.75
N GLY A 14 -21.02 -17.36 -27.62
CA GLY A 14 -19.96 -17.99 -26.83
C GLY A 14 -18.57 -17.36 -26.80
N LEU A 15 -18.30 -16.25 -27.48
CA LEU A 15 -16.99 -15.58 -27.39
C LEU A 15 -17.07 -14.05 -27.32
N MET A 16 -18.21 -13.51 -26.86
CA MET A 16 -18.24 -12.16 -26.27
C MET A 16 -18.34 -12.27 -24.75
N ALA A 17 -17.39 -13.00 -24.16
CA ALA A 17 -16.89 -12.66 -22.84
C ALA A 17 -15.56 -11.94 -23.04
N SER A 18 -15.54 -10.92 -23.90
CA SER A 18 -14.65 -9.78 -23.68
C SER A 18 -15.18 -9.14 -22.40
N GLY A 19 -14.82 -9.73 -21.24
CA GLY A 19 -15.13 -9.17 -19.95
C GLY A 19 -14.70 -7.72 -20.01
N ALA A 20 -15.65 -6.80 -19.79
CA ALA A 20 -15.29 -5.48 -19.35
C ALA A 20 -14.25 -5.70 -18.25
N ALA A 21 -13.06 -5.10 -18.39
CA ALA A 21 -11.99 -5.25 -17.42
C ALA A 21 -12.60 -4.91 -16.06
N SER A 22 -12.94 -5.94 -15.30
CA SER A 22 -13.78 -5.79 -14.12
C SER A 22 -12.91 -5.04 -13.14
N ALA A 23 -13.34 -3.82 -12.79
CA ALA A 23 -12.70 -3.04 -11.75
C ALA A 23 -12.51 -3.94 -10.52
N THR A 24 -11.27 -4.10 -10.09
CA THR A 24 -10.94 -4.89 -8.91
C THR A 24 -11.15 -4.01 -7.71
N VAL A 25 -12.30 -4.18 -7.05
CA VAL A 25 -12.64 -3.42 -5.84
C VAL A 25 -12.35 -4.27 -4.61
N ILE A 26 -11.55 -3.74 -3.68
CA ILE A 26 -11.10 -4.43 -2.46
C ILE A 26 -11.35 -3.50 -1.28
N GLY A 27 -12.14 -3.89 -0.29
CA GLY A 27 -12.49 -3.06 0.86
C GLY A 27 -13.21 -1.75 0.49
N GLY A 28 -13.85 -1.72 -0.68
CA GLY A 28 -14.45 -0.50 -1.26
C GLY A 28 -13.45 0.48 -1.88
N VAL A 29 -12.24 0.02 -2.21
CA VAL A 29 -11.20 0.76 -2.93
C VAL A 29 -11.03 0.14 -4.32
N ASP A 30 -11.14 0.96 -5.36
CA ASP A 30 -11.05 0.55 -6.76
C ASP A 30 -9.60 0.61 -7.26
N PHE A 31 -9.03 -0.58 -7.50
CA PHE A 31 -7.72 -0.75 -8.12
C PHE A 31 -7.80 -0.79 -9.66
N GLY A 32 -9.00 -0.76 -10.24
CA GLY A 32 -9.19 -0.93 -11.66
C GLY A 32 -8.71 -2.30 -12.14
N PRO A 33 -8.22 -2.41 -13.38
CA PRO A 33 -7.70 -3.67 -13.93
C PRO A 33 -6.19 -3.87 -13.69
N PHE A 34 -5.56 -3.02 -12.87
CA PHE A 34 -4.11 -2.98 -12.69
C PHE A 34 -3.68 -3.66 -11.38
N GLY A 35 -2.37 -3.75 -11.15
CA GLY A 35 -1.79 -4.33 -9.93
C GLY A 35 -1.98 -3.47 -8.67
N PHE A 36 -1.17 -3.70 -7.64
CA PHE A 36 -1.19 -2.89 -6.42
C PHE A 36 -0.16 -1.76 -6.55
N HIS A 37 -0.63 -0.52 -6.72
CA HIS A 37 0.20 0.67 -6.69
C HIS A 37 -0.54 1.80 -5.97
N ILE A 38 0.08 2.33 -4.93
CA ILE A 38 -0.44 3.42 -4.10
C ILE A 38 0.58 4.57 -4.12
N ASP A 39 0.11 5.77 -4.48
CA ASP A 39 0.89 7.00 -4.31
C ASP A 39 0.32 7.81 -3.15
N THR A 40 1.21 8.32 -2.32
CA THR A 40 0.84 9.00 -1.08
C THR A 40 1.50 10.36 -0.93
N THR A 41 0.94 11.16 -0.03
CA THR A 41 1.62 12.31 0.57
C THR A 41 1.71 12.08 2.07
N THR A 42 2.93 12.01 2.58
CA THR A 42 3.22 12.08 4.01
C THR A 42 3.20 13.55 4.41
N LEU A 43 2.22 13.94 5.22
CA LEU A 43 2.09 15.34 5.60
C LEU A 43 3.07 15.71 6.70
N ALA A 44 3.26 14.81 7.66
CA ALA A 44 4.12 15.03 8.80
C ALA A 44 4.77 13.72 9.25
N GLU A 45 6.06 13.80 9.52
CA GLU A 45 6.90 12.75 10.10
C GLU A 45 7.79 13.35 11.19
N THR A 46 7.95 12.61 12.28
CA THR A 46 8.77 13.01 13.41
C THR A 46 10.25 12.92 13.11
N PHE A 47 11.02 13.86 13.66
CA PHE A 47 12.47 13.86 13.61
C PHE A 47 13.06 12.68 14.38
N VAL A 48 14.17 12.17 13.85
CA VAL A 48 14.95 11.07 14.38
C VAL A 48 16.41 11.55 14.44
N GLY A 49 17.01 11.60 15.63
CA GLY A 49 18.34 12.19 15.85
C GLY A 49 19.36 11.22 16.43
N ALA A 50 18.94 10.04 16.88
CA ALA A 50 19.79 9.01 17.44
C ALA A 50 19.18 7.60 17.30
N ASN A 51 19.99 6.58 17.60
CA ASN A 51 19.49 5.21 17.76
C ASN A 51 18.48 5.13 18.91
N GLY A 52 17.40 4.39 18.69
CA GLY A 52 16.33 4.19 19.67
C GLY A 52 15.20 5.21 19.58
N ASP A 53 15.39 6.33 18.86
CA ASP A 53 14.29 7.24 18.52
C ASP A 53 13.26 6.52 17.64
N ILE A 54 12.00 6.94 17.72
CA ILE A 54 10.88 6.36 16.98
C ILE A 54 10.46 7.33 15.88
N ALA A 55 10.44 6.86 14.64
CA ALA A 55 9.79 7.55 13.54
C ALA A 55 8.30 7.21 13.52
N ARG A 56 7.49 8.26 13.56
CA ARG A 56 6.03 8.24 13.46
C ARG A 56 5.58 9.28 12.45
N GLY A 57 4.50 8.99 11.74
CA GLY A 57 3.91 9.95 10.82
C GLY A 57 2.56 9.57 10.31
N TYR A 58 2.00 10.46 9.50
CA TYR A 58 0.71 10.25 8.88
C TYR A 58 0.61 10.98 7.55
N GLY A 59 -0.40 10.59 6.78
CA GLY A 59 -0.65 11.18 5.48
C GLY A 59 -1.92 10.67 4.84
N VAL A 60 -2.01 10.92 3.54
CA VAL A 60 -3.14 10.56 2.70
C VAL A 60 -2.66 9.82 1.46
N VAL A 61 -3.45 8.84 1.03
CA VAL A 61 -3.30 8.21 -0.27
C VAL A 61 -3.90 9.13 -1.33
N ASN A 62 -3.09 9.62 -2.25
CA ASN A 62 -3.52 10.50 -3.32
C ASN A 62 -4.21 9.73 -4.44
N THR A 63 -3.57 8.64 -4.85
CA THR A 63 -4.00 7.83 -5.99
C THR A 63 -3.77 6.35 -5.74
N ILE A 64 -4.66 5.53 -6.31
CA ILE A 64 -4.49 4.09 -6.47
C ILE A 64 -4.40 3.84 -7.97
N ASN A 65 -3.28 3.31 -8.46
CA ASN A 65 -3.04 3.13 -9.90
C ASN A 65 -3.31 4.40 -10.74
N GLY A 66 -2.98 5.58 -10.20
CA GLY A 66 -3.26 6.89 -10.81
C GLY A 66 -4.72 7.37 -10.76
N ASN A 67 -5.66 6.57 -10.24
CA ASN A 67 -7.04 6.98 -9.99
C ASN A 67 -7.13 7.76 -8.66
N ASN A 68 -7.65 8.99 -8.67
CA ASN A 68 -7.83 9.81 -7.47
C ASN A 68 -9.23 9.70 -6.84
N ALA A 69 -10.19 9.07 -7.53
CA ALA A 69 -11.55 8.80 -7.08
C ALA A 69 -11.72 7.35 -6.62
N TYR A 70 -10.62 6.71 -6.22
CA TYR A 70 -10.52 5.28 -5.91
C TYR A 70 -11.47 4.81 -4.78
N ALA A 71 -11.95 5.72 -3.92
CA ALA A 71 -12.86 5.40 -2.81
C ALA A 71 -14.11 6.28 -2.82
N GLY A 72 -14.53 6.79 -3.99
CA GLY A 72 -15.70 7.64 -4.10
C GLY A 72 -15.51 8.98 -3.38
N THR A 73 -16.31 9.26 -2.36
CA THR A 73 -16.20 10.46 -1.50
C THR A 73 -15.24 10.27 -0.32
N ASP A 74 -14.83 9.04 -0.05
CA ASP A 74 -13.87 8.72 1.00
C ASP A 74 -12.43 8.81 0.46
N LYS A 75 -11.48 8.80 1.38
CA LYS A 75 -10.04 8.65 1.14
C LYS A 75 -9.45 7.63 2.09
N LEU A 76 -8.31 7.08 1.70
CA LEU A 76 -7.45 6.33 2.59
C LEU A 76 -6.44 7.30 3.21
N PHE A 77 -6.37 7.28 4.53
CA PHE A 77 -5.37 7.96 5.35
C PHE A 77 -4.51 6.90 6.02
N PHE A 78 -3.27 7.24 6.34
CA PHE A 78 -2.39 6.30 7.03
C PHE A 78 -1.72 6.94 8.22
N ILE A 79 -1.44 6.11 9.22
CA ILE A 79 -0.56 6.40 10.34
C ILE A 79 0.53 5.34 10.30
N PHE A 80 1.79 5.74 10.34
CA PHE A 80 2.90 4.85 10.59
C PHE A 80 3.55 5.15 11.92
N ASP A 81 4.01 4.12 12.61
CA ASP A 81 4.61 4.23 13.95
C ASP A 81 5.52 3.03 14.22
N ASN A 82 6.21 3.05 15.37
CA ASN A 82 7.07 1.98 15.86
C ASN A 82 8.24 1.63 14.92
N TYR A 83 8.64 2.53 14.03
CA TYR A 83 9.90 2.42 13.30
C TYR A 83 11.03 2.90 14.19
N VAL A 84 11.73 1.97 14.83
CA VAL A 84 12.79 2.27 15.81
C VAL A 84 14.12 2.43 15.08
N ALA A 85 14.77 3.59 15.22
CA ALA A 85 16.05 3.89 14.58
C ALA A 85 17.19 2.97 15.06
N LYS A 86 17.96 2.49 14.10
CA LYS A 86 19.15 1.64 14.20
C LYS A 86 20.23 2.20 13.29
N ASP A 87 21.49 1.93 13.64
CA ASP A 87 22.67 2.30 12.83
C ASP A 87 22.67 3.77 12.37
N TYR A 88 22.13 4.67 13.19
CA TYR A 88 21.99 6.08 12.88
C TYR A 88 23.35 6.76 12.69
N THR A 89 23.44 7.50 11.60
CA THR A 89 24.48 8.49 11.33
C THR A 89 23.81 9.77 10.83
N PRO A 90 24.53 10.91 10.76
CA PRO A 90 23.98 12.12 10.16
C PRO A 90 23.50 11.98 8.70
N THR A 91 23.89 10.90 8.00
CA THR A 91 23.59 10.68 6.58
C THR A 91 22.81 9.41 6.26
N THR A 92 22.67 8.49 7.22
CA THR A 92 22.00 7.19 7.03
C THR A 92 21.31 6.76 8.30
N VAL A 93 20.20 6.04 8.18
CA VAL A 93 19.53 5.40 9.30
C VAL A 93 18.80 4.15 8.82
N ASN A 94 18.87 3.09 9.61
CA ASN A 94 18.05 1.90 9.44
C ASN A 94 16.92 1.92 10.48
N PHE A 95 15.85 1.19 10.24
CA PHE A 95 14.77 1.04 11.21
C PHE A 95 14.38 -0.43 11.36
N SER A 96 14.09 -0.83 12.58
CA SER A 96 13.50 -2.14 12.89
C SER A 96 12.05 -1.99 13.32
N GLY A 97 11.22 -3.00 13.06
CA GLY A 97 9.80 -3.00 13.43
C GLY A 97 8.95 -2.24 12.42
N GLY A 98 8.13 -1.31 12.90
CA GLY A 98 7.26 -0.51 12.05
C GLY A 98 5.89 -1.13 11.79
N VAL A 99 4.88 -0.29 11.91
CA VAL A 99 3.49 -0.58 11.58
C VAL A 99 2.95 0.58 10.77
N ILE A 100 2.23 0.30 9.69
CA ILE A 100 1.43 1.26 8.92
C ILE A 100 -0.02 0.83 8.99
N LYS A 101 -0.85 1.62 9.65
CA LYS A 101 -2.30 1.44 9.67
C LYS A 101 -2.93 2.36 8.66
N ILE A 102 -3.80 1.81 7.81
CA ILE A 102 -4.55 2.55 6.81
C ILE A 102 -6.02 2.58 7.20
N TYR A 103 -6.60 3.77 7.21
CA TYR A 103 -7.99 4.02 7.59
C TYR A 103 -8.75 4.61 6.40
N LYS A 104 -9.97 4.10 6.18
CA LYS A 104 -10.90 4.67 5.22
C LYS A 104 -11.90 5.57 5.94
N ARG A 105 -12.06 6.80 5.46
CA ARG A 105 -13.06 7.75 5.97
C ARG A 105 -13.32 8.88 4.97
N ALA A 106 -14.31 9.71 5.27
CA ALA A 106 -14.61 10.92 4.51
C ALA A 106 -13.37 11.83 4.40
N ASP A 107 -13.17 12.43 3.23
CA ASP A 107 -12.04 13.32 2.96
C ASP A 107 -12.04 14.55 3.88
N PHE A 108 -10.86 14.98 4.31
CA PHE A 108 -10.65 16.17 5.11
C PHE A 108 -9.23 16.73 4.92
N ASN A 109 -9.09 18.04 5.14
CA ASN A 109 -7.81 18.71 4.94
C ASN A 109 -6.90 18.54 6.17
N LEU A 110 -5.80 17.81 6.01
CA LEU A 110 -4.83 17.56 7.08
C LEU A 110 -4.05 18.83 7.52
N LEU A 111 -4.10 19.92 6.74
CA LEU A 111 -3.42 21.18 7.04
C LEU A 111 -4.25 22.18 7.85
N LEU A 112 -5.39 21.77 8.40
CA LEU A 112 -6.26 22.65 9.22
C LEU A 112 -6.13 22.42 10.73
N GLN A 113 -5.35 21.41 11.14
CA GLN A 113 -5.15 21.03 12.54
C GLN A 113 -3.72 20.51 12.75
N GLY A 114 -3.30 20.48 14.02
CA GLY A 114 -2.04 19.87 14.41
C GLY A 114 -2.12 18.34 14.39
N SER A 115 -0.96 17.70 14.51
CA SER A 115 -0.82 16.24 14.47
C SER A 115 -1.41 15.55 15.70
N GLU A 116 -1.16 16.11 16.88
CA GLU A 116 -1.43 15.48 18.18
C GLU A 116 -2.59 16.17 18.93
N GLY A 117 -3.17 15.44 19.89
CA GLY A 117 -4.22 15.94 20.79
C GLY A 117 -5.64 15.72 20.26
N VAL A 118 -6.63 15.96 21.13
CA VAL A 118 -8.06 15.71 20.82
C VAL A 118 -8.50 16.52 19.60
N GLY A 119 -8.86 15.80 18.54
CA GLY A 119 -9.25 16.40 17.25
C GLY A 119 -8.07 16.79 16.36
N GLY A 120 -6.85 16.40 16.72
CA GLY A 120 -5.68 16.44 15.85
C GLY A 120 -5.75 15.38 14.75
N ASN A 121 -4.82 15.45 13.78
CA ASN A 121 -4.82 14.56 12.62
C ASN A 121 -4.77 13.08 13.00
N LEU A 122 -3.94 12.70 13.98
CA LEU A 122 -3.80 11.30 14.38
C LEU A 122 -5.12 10.75 14.95
N ASP A 123 -5.75 11.49 15.86
CA ASP A 123 -7.05 11.12 16.45
C ASP A 123 -8.15 11.04 15.38
N LEU A 124 -8.18 12.02 14.48
CA LEU A 124 -9.12 12.05 13.37
C LEU A 124 -8.93 10.82 12.46
N ILE A 125 -7.71 10.53 12.03
CA ILE A 125 -7.44 9.38 11.15
C ILE A 125 -7.84 8.06 11.83
N ASP A 126 -7.46 7.88 13.10
CA ASP A 126 -7.71 6.64 13.88
C ASP A 126 -9.21 6.37 14.14
N ASP A 127 -10.05 7.42 14.15
CA ASP A 127 -11.52 7.31 14.21
C ASP A 127 -12.15 6.76 12.91
N GLY A 128 -11.36 6.55 11.85
CA GLY A 128 -11.82 5.93 10.61
C GLY A 128 -12.03 4.41 10.69
N ILE A 129 -12.49 3.82 9.58
CA ILE A 129 -12.57 2.36 9.45
C ILE A 129 -11.16 1.83 9.16
N LEU A 130 -10.59 1.02 10.05
CA LEU A 130 -9.32 0.35 9.78
C LEU A 130 -9.45 -0.56 8.54
N TRP A 131 -8.81 -0.15 7.46
CA TRP A 131 -8.89 -0.80 6.15
C TRP A 131 -7.82 -1.88 5.99
N ALA A 132 -6.57 -1.56 6.35
CA ALA A 132 -5.46 -2.51 6.36
C ALA A 132 -4.44 -2.14 7.43
N THR A 133 -3.68 -3.13 7.89
CA THR A 133 -2.45 -2.93 8.64
C THR A 133 -1.32 -3.62 7.88
N MET A 134 -0.20 -2.91 7.77
CA MET A 134 1.05 -3.42 7.23
C MET A 134 2.12 -3.39 8.30
N THR A 135 2.97 -4.40 8.35
CA THR A 135 4.12 -4.48 9.27
C THR A 135 5.41 -4.45 8.49
N GLY A 136 6.48 -3.89 9.07
CA GLY A 136 7.79 -3.91 8.43
C GLY A 136 8.31 -5.34 8.22
N HIS A 137 8.70 -5.64 6.98
CA HIS A 137 9.29 -6.91 6.59
C HIS A 137 10.83 -6.82 6.67
N ALA A 138 11.45 -7.80 7.30
CA ALA A 138 12.90 -7.87 7.48
C ALA A 138 13.64 -8.00 6.13
N GLN A 139 14.72 -7.23 5.94
CA GLN A 139 15.46 -7.19 4.67
C GLN A 139 16.87 -7.79 4.82
N GLN A 140 17.35 -8.47 3.77
CA GLN A 140 18.75 -8.89 3.61
C GLN A 140 19.30 -9.72 4.78
N GLY A 141 18.43 -10.47 5.47
CA GLY A 141 18.79 -11.35 6.59
C GLY A 141 19.07 -10.59 7.87
N THR A 142 18.63 -9.34 7.93
CA THR A 142 18.74 -8.45 9.09
C THR A 142 17.39 -8.28 9.77
N VAL A 143 17.35 -7.57 10.90
CA VAL A 143 16.09 -7.14 11.56
C VAL A 143 15.59 -5.79 11.03
N ASN A 144 16.27 -5.20 10.05
CA ASN A 144 15.93 -3.91 9.49
C ASN A 144 14.80 -4.07 8.48
N THR A 145 13.87 -3.15 8.51
CA THR A 145 12.60 -3.16 7.76
C THR A 145 12.49 -1.97 6.80
N LEU A 146 13.19 -0.90 7.12
CA LEU A 146 13.30 0.33 6.34
C LEU A 146 14.74 0.82 6.44
N SER A 147 15.28 1.32 5.33
CA SER A 147 16.58 1.97 5.27
C SER A 147 16.41 3.34 4.62
N ALA A 148 17.07 4.37 5.15
CA ALA A 148 17.03 5.72 4.63
C ALA A 148 18.43 6.34 4.54
N SER A 149 18.60 7.21 3.54
CA SER A 149 19.83 7.97 3.30
C SER A 149 19.49 9.42 2.95
N GLY A 150 20.33 10.34 3.40
CA GLY A 150 20.05 11.76 3.25
C GLY A 150 20.88 12.65 4.16
N GLN A 151 20.24 13.71 4.66
CA GLN A 151 20.75 14.66 5.63
C GLN A 151 19.79 14.68 6.82
N PHE A 152 20.20 14.11 7.95
CA PHE A 152 19.40 13.99 9.17
C PHE A 152 19.80 15.01 10.26
N THR A 153 20.66 15.96 9.94
CA THR A 153 21.12 16.99 10.89
C THR A 153 21.21 18.37 10.26
N GLY A 154 21.19 19.41 11.10
CA GLY A 154 21.32 20.80 10.66
C GLY A 154 19.99 21.42 10.23
N ALA A 155 20.07 22.60 9.59
CA ALA A 155 18.90 23.40 9.23
C ALA A 155 18.12 22.87 8.01
N SER A 156 18.74 22.01 7.21
CA SER A 156 18.13 21.36 6.05
C SER A 156 18.11 19.87 6.29
N LEU A 157 16.91 19.31 6.38
CA LEU A 157 16.68 17.88 6.54
C LEU A 157 16.06 17.35 5.26
N SER A 158 16.55 16.22 4.79
CA SER A 158 16.01 15.56 3.59
C SER A 158 16.46 14.12 3.52
N PHE A 159 15.62 13.22 3.03
CA PHE A 159 16.04 11.84 2.80
C PHE A 159 15.27 11.18 1.65
N THR A 160 15.83 10.05 1.22
CA THR A 160 15.14 9.02 0.46
C THR A 160 15.25 7.70 1.22
N GLY A 161 14.17 6.92 1.24
CA GLY A 161 14.12 5.63 1.92
C GLY A 161 13.52 4.53 1.08
N ALA A 162 13.81 3.28 1.48
CA ALA A 162 13.27 2.08 0.88
C ALA A 162 13.04 1.01 1.94
N GLY A 163 11.93 0.27 1.82
CA GLY A 163 11.52 -0.74 2.78
C GLY A 163 10.69 -1.84 2.12
N LEU A 164 10.47 -2.92 2.87
CA LEU A 164 9.53 -3.97 2.52
C LEU A 164 8.48 -4.08 3.63
N LEU A 165 7.26 -4.46 3.27
CA LEU A 165 6.14 -4.57 4.18
C LEU A 165 5.36 -5.87 3.93
N ASP A 166 4.80 -6.41 4.99
CA ASP A 166 3.83 -7.51 4.98
C ASP A 166 2.44 -7.00 5.36
N ILE A 167 1.40 -7.54 4.74
CA ILE A 167 0.01 -7.34 5.14
C ILE A 167 -0.28 -8.18 6.38
N ASP A 168 -0.67 -7.53 7.47
CA ASP A 168 -1.02 -8.21 8.70
C ASP A 168 -2.33 -9.03 8.53
N GLN A 169 -2.20 -10.36 8.56
CA GLN A 169 -3.32 -11.31 8.43
C GLN A 169 -4.04 -11.60 9.76
N THR A 170 -3.65 -10.96 10.86
CA THR A 170 -4.26 -11.19 12.18
C THR A 170 -5.73 -10.71 12.18
N PRO A 171 -6.69 -11.47 12.74
CA PRO A 171 -8.06 -11.01 12.83
C PRO A 171 -8.18 -9.67 13.56
N GLY A 172 -8.85 -8.69 12.93
CA GLY A 172 -9.06 -7.36 13.49
C GLY A 172 -8.02 -6.31 13.12
N THR A 173 -7.00 -6.63 12.31
CA THR A 173 -5.98 -5.67 11.84
C THR A 173 -6.32 -5.07 10.46
N GLY A 174 -7.56 -5.25 9.99
CA GLY A 174 -8.06 -4.67 8.75
C GLY A 174 -9.31 -5.38 8.27
N LEU A 175 -9.76 -5.03 7.06
CA LEU A 175 -10.83 -5.77 6.40
C LEU A 175 -10.28 -7.09 5.84
N LEU A 176 -11.01 -8.18 6.06
CA LEU A 176 -10.57 -9.53 5.67
C LEU A 176 -10.32 -9.66 4.16
N ASP A 177 -11.15 -9.00 3.34
CA ASP A 177 -10.97 -8.99 1.89
C ASP A 177 -9.67 -8.27 1.50
N VAL A 178 -9.34 -7.16 2.15
CA VAL A 178 -8.07 -6.45 1.93
C VAL A 178 -6.89 -7.32 2.34
N GLN A 179 -6.95 -7.92 3.54
CA GLN A 179 -5.89 -8.81 4.05
C GLN A 179 -5.58 -9.93 3.06
N THR A 180 -6.61 -10.65 2.60
CA THR A 180 -6.43 -11.80 1.71
C THR A 180 -5.96 -11.44 0.30
N ARG A 181 -6.33 -10.24 -0.18
CA ARG A 181 -6.11 -9.83 -1.57
C ARG A 181 -4.77 -9.15 -1.80
N LEU A 182 -4.21 -8.54 -0.76
CA LEU A 182 -2.95 -7.79 -0.86
C LEU A 182 -1.74 -8.57 -0.33
N ASN A 183 -1.95 -9.77 0.22
CA ASN A 183 -0.92 -10.65 0.76
C ASN A 183 -0.17 -11.43 -0.32
N GLY A 184 0.38 -10.72 -1.31
CA GLY A 184 1.00 -11.28 -2.51
C GLY A 184 2.13 -12.28 -2.26
N ASN A 185 2.94 -12.07 -1.21
CA ASN A 185 4.13 -12.85 -0.86
C ASN A 185 5.01 -13.16 -2.09
N ASP A 186 5.34 -12.13 -2.87
CA ASP A 186 6.05 -12.29 -4.14
C ASP A 186 7.25 -11.37 -4.32
N ILE A 187 7.52 -10.47 -3.37
CA ILE A 187 8.65 -9.55 -3.44
C ILE A 187 9.87 -10.15 -2.71
N PRO A 188 10.99 -10.40 -3.42
CA PRO A 188 12.21 -10.91 -2.81
C PRO A 188 12.80 -9.95 -1.77
N ASP A 189 13.20 -10.52 -0.64
CA ASP A 189 13.78 -9.82 0.53
C ASP A 189 15.31 -9.71 0.50
N GLY A 190 15.95 -10.32 -0.52
CA GLY A 190 17.40 -10.36 -0.69
C GLY A 190 18.10 -11.45 0.11
N VAL A 191 17.37 -12.45 0.64
CA VAL A 191 17.93 -13.58 1.41
C VAL A 191 17.82 -14.91 0.66
N ALA A 192 18.69 -15.86 1.01
CA ALA A 192 18.55 -17.25 0.63
C ALA A 192 17.16 -17.81 1.03
N PRO A 193 16.63 -18.83 0.32
CA PRO A 193 15.28 -19.34 0.55
C PRO A 193 15.04 -19.72 2.02
N GLY A 194 14.04 -19.10 2.66
CA GLY A 194 13.62 -19.44 4.03
C GLY A 194 13.07 -18.30 4.90
N PHE A 195 13.23 -17.03 4.50
CA PHE A 195 12.79 -15.86 5.29
C PHE A 195 11.44 -15.27 4.87
N GLY A 196 10.83 -15.82 3.82
CA GLY A 196 9.56 -15.35 3.28
C GLY A 196 9.77 -14.37 2.12
N PHE A 197 8.67 -13.98 1.50
CA PHE A 197 8.63 -12.89 0.53
C PHE A 197 7.77 -11.79 1.14
N ALA A 198 8.09 -10.54 0.83
CA ALA A 198 7.26 -9.41 1.23
C ALA A 198 6.04 -9.28 0.30
N ASP A 199 5.03 -8.57 0.78
CA ASP A 199 3.83 -8.25 0.02
C ASP A 199 3.95 -6.94 -0.75
N VAL A 200 4.64 -5.96 -0.14
CA VAL A 200 4.70 -4.58 -0.64
C VAL A 200 6.12 -4.03 -0.54
N ALA A 201 6.60 -3.44 -1.63
CA ALA A 201 7.79 -2.60 -1.66
C ALA A 201 7.41 -1.14 -1.44
N LEU A 202 8.14 -0.47 -0.57
CA LEU A 202 7.94 0.93 -0.19
C LEU A 202 9.16 1.75 -0.61
N THR A 203 8.92 2.89 -1.25
CA THR A 203 9.94 3.94 -1.44
C THR A 203 9.42 5.27 -0.92
N THR A 204 10.28 6.05 -0.28
CA THR A 204 9.91 7.30 0.40
C THR A 204 10.87 8.42 0.06
N SER A 205 10.39 9.66 0.11
CA SER A 205 11.23 10.85 0.08
C SER A 205 10.60 11.97 0.91
N ALA A 206 11.40 12.72 1.65
CA ALA A 206 10.90 13.84 2.47
C ALA A 206 11.94 14.94 2.66
N ASN A 207 11.48 16.12 3.08
CA ASN A 207 12.31 17.24 3.51
C ASN A 207 11.58 18.15 4.51
N ASN A 208 12.28 19.15 5.04
CA ASN A 208 11.75 20.11 6.02
C ASN A 208 11.33 21.47 5.43
N PHE A 209 11.16 21.58 4.11
CA PHE A 209 10.94 22.85 3.42
C PHE A 209 9.51 23.39 3.53
N VAL A 210 8.51 22.50 3.55
CA VAL A 210 7.11 22.84 3.79
C VAL A 210 6.60 21.89 4.87
N LEU A 211 6.21 22.45 6.01
CA LEU A 211 5.73 21.69 7.15
C LEU A 211 4.31 22.16 7.48
N ASN A 212 3.53 21.30 8.13
CA ASN A 212 2.22 21.68 8.65
C ASN A 212 2.41 22.81 9.68
N PRO A 213 1.80 24.00 9.47
CA PRO A 213 2.00 25.15 10.35
C PRO A 213 1.40 24.98 11.76
N PHE A 214 0.54 23.97 11.96
CA PHE A 214 -0.08 23.68 13.25
C PHE A 214 0.71 22.68 14.10
N ASP A 215 1.82 22.16 13.57
CA ASP A 215 2.67 21.22 14.29
C ASP A 215 3.76 21.90 15.10
N ASN A 216 4.30 21.17 16.08
CA ASN A 216 5.54 21.57 16.74
C ASN A 216 6.74 21.33 15.80
N THR A 217 7.06 22.35 15.01
CA THR A 217 8.21 22.36 14.09
C THR A 217 9.42 23.10 14.66
N THR A 218 9.48 23.31 15.98
CA THR A 218 10.53 24.11 16.62
C THR A 218 11.90 23.50 16.33
N GLY A 219 12.87 24.28 15.86
CA GLY A 219 14.23 23.76 15.61
C GLY A 219 14.42 23.00 14.30
N CYS A 220 13.33 22.58 13.62
CA CYS A 220 13.39 21.83 12.36
C CYS A 220 14.16 22.54 11.25
N ARG A 221 14.19 23.89 11.25
CA ARG A 221 14.90 24.72 10.25
C ARG A 221 16.13 25.45 10.77
N THR A 222 16.56 25.15 11.99
CA THR A 222 17.70 25.82 12.63
C THR A 222 18.79 24.86 13.09
N GLY A 223 18.61 23.55 12.85
CA GLY A 223 19.52 22.50 13.36
C GLY A 223 19.35 22.20 14.84
N GLY A 224 18.26 22.66 15.45
CA GLY A 224 17.91 22.41 16.85
C GLY A 224 16.75 21.43 17.01
N ALA A 225 16.45 20.64 15.98
CA ALA A 225 15.39 19.64 16.04
C ALA A 225 15.71 18.59 17.11
N VAL A 226 14.68 18.17 17.84
CA VAL A 226 14.74 17.08 18.82
C VAL A 226 13.75 15.99 18.44
N ALA A 227 14.03 14.76 18.87
CA ALA A 227 13.22 13.60 18.55
C ALA A 227 11.73 13.83 18.88
N GLY A 228 10.85 13.39 18.00
CA GLY A 228 9.39 13.57 18.15
C GLY A 228 8.83 14.89 17.62
N GLN A 229 9.66 15.86 17.20
CA GLN A 229 9.17 17.05 16.51
C GLN A 229 8.83 16.76 15.04
N TRP A 230 7.78 17.38 14.52
CA TRP A 230 7.28 17.15 13.16
C TRP A 230 8.11 17.92 12.14
N CYS A 231 9.24 17.34 11.73
CA CYS A 231 10.25 18.05 10.95
C CYS A 231 10.31 17.65 9.48
N LEU A 232 9.53 16.67 9.05
CA LEU A 232 9.61 16.11 7.71
C LEU A 232 8.21 16.03 7.09
N ALA A 233 8.13 16.39 5.81
CA ALA A 233 6.97 16.18 4.95
C ALA A 233 7.44 15.65 3.59
N GLY A 234 6.64 14.81 2.95
CA GLY A 234 7.13 14.03 1.82
C GLY A 234 6.07 13.20 1.10
N SER A 235 6.54 12.15 0.44
CA SER A 235 5.71 11.21 -0.30
C SER A 235 6.26 9.79 -0.18
N ALA A 236 5.38 8.84 -0.43
CA ALA A 236 5.74 7.44 -0.60
C ALA A 236 5.02 6.81 -1.79
N ASP A 237 5.70 5.86 -2.43
CA ASP A 237 5.20 5.01 -3.50
C ASP A 237 5.28 3.56 -2.98
N LEU A 238 4.13 2.88 -2.97
CA LEU A 238 3.99 1.49 -2.53
C LEU A 238 3.57 0.63 -3.72
N ARG A 239 4.24 -0.52 -3.90
CA ARG A 239 4.02 -1.43 -5.02
C ARG A 239 3.97 -2.87 -4.57
N GLY A 240 3.13 -3.66 -5.21
CA GLY A 240 2.96 -5.08 -4.93
C GLY A 240 2.01 -5.73 -5.93
N THR A 241 1.49 -6.90 -5.58
CA THR A 241 0.53 -7.63 -6.41
C THR A 241 -0.80 -7.87 -5.72
N ILE A 242 -1.85 -7.93 -6.53
CA ILE A 242 -3.20 -8.25 -6.08
C ILE A 242 -3.46 -9.72 -6.40
N ILE A 243 -3.87 -10.48 -5.39
CA ILE A 243 -4.26 -11.87 -5.55
C ILE A 243 -5.68 -11.94 -6.16
N PRO A 244 -5.87 -12.58 -7.33
CA PRO A 244 -7.19 -12.76 -7.91
C PRO A 244 -8.13 -13.58 -7.02
N GLU A 245 -9.43 -13.35 -7.17
CA GLU A 245 -10.44 -13.97 -6.31
C GLU A 245 -10.50 -15.45 -6.68
N PRO A 246 -10.63 -16.37 -5.72
CA PRO A 246 -10.68 -17.80 -6.00
C PRO A 246 -11.75 -18.18 -7.05
N GLY A 247 -12.83 -17.41 -7.13
CA GLY A 247 -13.92 -17.60 -8.10
C GLY A 247 -13.49 -17.45 -9.57
N VAL A 248 -12.54 -16.58 -9.89
CA VAL A 248 -12.05 -16.39 -11.27
C VAL A 248 -11.22 -17.58 -11.72
N LEU A 249 -10.39 -18.12 -10.84
CA LEU A 249 -9.60 -19.33 -11.11
C LEU A 249 -10.49 -20.58 -11.23
N ALA A 250 -11.52 -20.68 -10.38
CA ALA A 250 -12.49 -21.78 -10.45
C ALA A 250 -13.30 -21.76 -11.75
N LEU A 251 -13.75 -20.59 -12.21
CA LEU A 251 -14.49 -20.45 -13.46
C LEU A 251 -13.62 -20.70 -14.70
N LEU A 252 -12.35 -20.27 -14.70
CA LEU A 252 -11.39 -20.63 -15.75
C LEU A 252 -11.16 -22.15 -15.80
N GLY A 253 -11.00 -22.78 -14.63
CA GLY A 253 -10.83 -24.24 -14.51
C GLY A 253 -12.05 -25.03 -15.01
N ILE A 254 -13.26 -24.62 -14.61
CA ILE A 254 -14.51 -25.23 -15.06
C ILE A 254 -14.75 -24.98 -16.56
N GLY A 255 -14.41 -23.78 -17.05
CA GLY A 255 -14.46 -23.43 -18.47
C GLY A 255 -13.57 -24.32 -19.33
N LEU A 256 -12.31 -24.55 -18.91
CA LEU A 256 -11.40 -25.46 -19.62
C LEU A 256 -11.88 -26.91 -19.57
N LEU A 257 -12.41 -27.38 -18.44
CA LEU A 257 -12.99 -28.73 -18.32
C LEU A 257 -14.20 -28.92 -19.25
N GLY A 258 -15.04 -27.89 -19.41
CA GLY A 258 -16.14 -27.88 -20.38
C GLY A 258 -15.66 -27.99 -21.83
N VAL A 259 -14.56 -27.32 -22.19
CA VAL A 259 -13.98 -27.40 -23.56
C VAL A 259 -13.36 -28.76 -23.84
N VAL A 260 -12.66 -29.36 -22.87
CA VAL A 260 -12.05 -30.69 -23.02
C VAL A 260 -13.10 -31.79 -23.16
N THR A 261 -14.20 -31.71 -22.40
CA THR A 261 -15.31 -32.67 -22.48
C THR A 261 -16.13 -32.52 -23.77
N SER A 262 -16.30 -31.30 -24.27
CA SER A 262 -16.94 -31.02 -25.57
C SER A 262 -16.15 -31.57 -26.76
N ARG A 263 -14.81 -31.42 -26.76
CA ARG A 263 -13.93 -31.98 -27.82
C ARG A 263 -13.90 -33.51 -27.90
N ARG A 264 -14.22 -34.22 -26.81
CA ARG A 264 -14.31 -35.69 -26.83
C ARG A 264 -15.60 -36.20 -27.47
N LYS A 265 -16.69 -35.42 -27.45
CA LYS A 265 -17.96 -35.80 -28.08
C LYS A 265 -17.95 -35.65 -29.60
N SER A 266 -17.14 -34.75 -30.16
CA SER A 266 -17.07 -34.53 -31.61
C SER A 266 -16.23 -35.56 -32.39
N LYS A 267 -15.67 -36.58 -31.74
CA LYS A 267 -14.95 -37.70 -32.39
C LYS A 267 -15.73 -39.03 -32.38
N ALA A 268 -16.93 -39.05 -31.79
CA ALA A 268 -17.77 -40.24 -31.66
C ALA A 268 -19.06 -40.18 -32.51
N ALA A 269 -19.12 -39.28 -33.50
CA ALA A 269 -20.22 -39.16 -34.46
C ALA A 269 -19.66 -39.15 -35.89
#